data_AF-A0A7J0CAZ1-F1
#
_entry.id   AF-A0A7J0CAZ1-F1
#
_cell.length_a   1.000
_cell.length_b   1.000
_cell.length_c   1.000
_cell.angle_alpha   90.00
_cell.angle_beta   90.00
_cell.angle_gamma   90.00
#
_symmetry.space_group_name_H-M   'P 1'
#
loop_
_entity.id
_entity.type
_entity.pdbx_description
1 polymer ?
#
loop_
_entity_poly.entity_id
_entity_poly.type
_entity_poly.pdbx_seq_one_letter_code
_entity_poly.pdbx_strand_id
1 'polypeptide(L)'
;MAAKEFKPKGYDVTIECQVVQSKEGGMTNNIPMCAWGDPNTAAMIAVVRAEDVVKDANSIDLNKVAEETAKVRSEIRKPIG
;
A
#
# COMPACT_ATOMS: atom_id res chain seq x y z
N MET A 1 -0.95 -1.34 -13.42
CA MET A 1 0.15 -0.34 -13.43
C MET A 1 1.37 -1.00 -12.79
N ALA A 2 2.60 -0.60 -13.16
CA ALA A 2 3.79 -1.14 -12.50
C ALA A 2 3.88 -0.64 -11.05
N ALA A 3 4.38 -1.48 -10.15
CA ALA A 3 4.68 -1.09 -8.78
C ALA A 3 5.78 -0.02 -8.75
N LYS A 4 5.68 0.88 -7.77
CA LYS A 4 6.67 1.93 -7.50
C LYS A 4 7.21 1.76 -6.11
N GLU A 5 8.53 1.92 -5.95
CA GLU A 5 9.19 1.88 -4.66
C GLU A 5 9.08 3.23 -3.93
N PHE A 6 8.89 3.15 -2.62
CA PHE A 6 8.85 4.27 -1.70
C PHE A 6 9.74 3.99 -0.49
N LYS A 7 10.36 5.05 0.03
CA LYS A 7 11.14 5.04 1.27
C LYS A 7 10.54 6.06 2.24
N PRO A 8 9.50 5.68 3.01
CA PRO A 8 8.83 6.61 3.91
C PRO A 8 9.77 7.19 4.94
N LYS A 9 9.72 8.51 5.14
CA LYS A 9 10.60 9.19 6.09
C LYS A 9 10.37 8.67 7.52
N GLY A 10 11.45 8.41 8.24
CA GLY A 10 11.40 7.91 9.62
C GLY A 10 11.20 6.40 9.75
N TYR A 11 11.12 5.66 8.63
CA TYR A 11 11.03 4.21 8.62
C TYR A 11 12.20 3.60 7.84
N ASP A 12 12.80 2.55 8.40
CA ASP A 12 13.83 1.75 7.74
C ASP A 12 13.18 0.56 7.02
N VAL A 13 12.48 0.86 5.92
CA VAL A 13 11.81 -0.13 5.07
C VAL A 13 11.60 0.44 3.67
N THR A 14 11.85 -0.37 2.64
CA THR A 14 11.39 -0.10 1.27
C THR A 14 9.99 -0.69 1.11
N ILE A 15 9.06 0.11 0.59
CA ILE A 15 7.68 -0.30 0.35
C ILE A 15 7.40 -0.16 -1.14
N GLU A 16 6.87 -1.22 -1.74
CA GLU A 16 6.40 -1.19 -3.11
C GLU A 16 4.89 -0.98 -3.13
N CYS A 17 4.41 0.01 -3.89
CA CYS A 17 3.00 0.30 -4.00
C CYS A 17 2.53 0.34 -5.45
N GLN A 18 1.29 -0.09 -5.66
CA GLN A 18 0.57 0.02 -6.92
C GLN A 18 -0.92 0.24 -6.68
N VAL A 19 -1.61 0.77 -7.68
CA VAL A 19 -3.07 0.75 -7.72
C VAL A 19 -3.51 -0.52 -8.44
N VAL A 20 -4.23 -1.38 -7.71
CA VAL A 20 -4.89 -2.56 -8.26
C VAL A 20 -6.30 -2.15 -8.65
N GLN A 21 -6.68 -2.43 -9.90
CA GLN A 21 -8.03 -2.16 -10.38
C GLN A 21 -8.83 -3.46 -10.35
N SER A 22 -9.88 -3.52 -9.54
CA SER A 22 -10.83 -4.64 -9.54
C SER A 22 -12.11 -4.24 -10.28
N LYS A 23 -12.75 -5.20 -10.95
CA LYS A 23 -14.03 -4.98 -11.62
C LYS A 23 -15.11 -5.75 -10.88
N GLU A 24 -16.06 -5.04 -10.28
CA GLU A 24 -17.18 -5.63 -9.54
C GLU A 24 -18.47 -4.89 -9.91
N GLY A 25 -19.53 -5.64 -10.22
CA GLY A 25 -20.85 -5.05 -10.50
C GLY A 25 -20.89 -4.02 -11.65
N GLY A 26 -19.96 -4.11 -12.60
CA GLY A 26 -19.83 -3.13 -13.69
C GLY A 26 -19.06 -1.85 -13.34
N MET A 27 -18.60 -1.70 -12.09
CA MET A 27 -17.73 -0.61 -11.64
C MET A 27 -16.27 -1.07 -11.60
N THR A 28 -15.36 -0.13 -11.88
CA THR A 28 -13.91 -0.34 -11.69
C THR A 28 -13.50 0.32 -10.39
N ASN A 29 -13.06 -0.49 -9.41
CA ASN A 29 -12.64 -0.01 -8.10
C ASN A 29 -11.12 0.13 -8.09
N ASN A 30 -10.63 1.32 -7.75
CA ASN A 30 -9.20 1.56 -7.58
C ASN A 30 -8.79 1.30 -6.13
N ILE A 31 -7.96 0.28 -5.93
CA ILE A 31 -7.49 -0.16 -4.62
C ILE A 31 -5.98 0.06 -4.53
N PRO A 32 -5.53 1.08 -3.80
CA PRO A 32 -4.12 1.22 -3.46
C PRO A 32 -3.66 0.02 -2.64
N MET A 33 -2.60 -0.64 -3.10
CA MET A 33 -1.99 -1.78 -2.43
C MET A 33 -0.48 -1.57 -2.31
N CYS A 34 0.04 -1.76 -1.12
CA CYS A 34 1.45 -1.63 -0.81
C CYS A 34 1.97 -2.91 -0.15
N ALA A 35 3.23 -3.24 -0.37
CA ALA A 35 3.85 -4.42 0.20
C ALA A 35 5.24 -4.09 0.76
N TRP A 36 5.64 -4.81 1.79
CA TRP A 36 7.02 -4.88 2.24
C TRP A 36 7.43 -6.35 2.39
N GLY A 37 8.73 -6.57 2.25
CA GLY A 37 9.38 -7.82 2.63
C GLY A 37 10.76 -7.52 3.23
N ASP A 38 11.03 -8.10 4.38
CA ASP A 38 12.36 -8.14 5.00
C ASP A 38 12.69 -9.59 5.41
N PRO A 39 13.91 -9.90 5.88
CA PRO A 39 14.29 -11.27 6.22
C PRO A 39 13.43 -11.93 7.33
N ASN A 40 12.62 -11.16 8.06
CA ASN A 40 11.86 -11.61 9.22
C ASN A 40 10.34 -11.62 8.96
N THR A 41 9.83 -10.62 8.25
CA THR A 41 8.40 -10.42 7.99
C THR A 41 8.13 -9.87 6.60
N ALA A 42 7.01 -10.27 6.02
CA ALA A 42 6.46 -9.66 4.83
C ALA A 42 4.95 -9.49 5.01
N ALA A 43 4.38 -8.44 4.43
CA ALA A 43 2.93 -8.34 4.28
C ALA A 43 2.55 -7.44 3.11
N MET A 44 1.28 -7.52 2.74
CA MET A 44 0.65 -6.65 1.77
C MET A 44 -0.54 -5.97 2.43
N ILE A 45 -0.65 -4.66 2.23
CA ILE A 45 -1.69 -3.81 2.79
C ILE A 45 -2.49 -3.23 1.63
N ALA A 46 -3.77 -3.59 1.57
CA ALA A 46 -4.74 -2.93 0.71
C ALA A 46 -5.48 -1.88 1.54
N VAL A 47 -5.46 -0.63 1.10
CA VAL A 47 -6.13 0.46 1.81
C VAL A 47 -7.42 0.79 1.08
N VAL A 48 -8.56 0.46 1.69
CA VAL A 48 -9.88 0.63 1.07
C VAL A 48 -10.56 1.85 1.66
N ARG A 49 -10.75 2.88 0.84
CA ARG A 49 -11.55 4.07 1.19
C ARG A 49 -12.61 4.30 0.12
N ALA A 50 -13.82 4.63 0.53
CA ALA A 50 -14.92 4.88 -0.39
C ALA A 50 -14.60 5.98 -1.43
N GLU A 51 -13.85 7.01 -1.01
CA GLU A 51 -13.41 8.08 -1.91
C GLU A 51 -12.37 7.64 -2.95
N ASP A 52 -11.51 6.67 -2.63
CA ASP A 52 -10.43 6.23 -3.53
C ASP A 52 -10.96 5.29 -4.63
N VAL A 53 -12.05 4.56 -4.33
CA VAL A 53 -12.69 3.62 -5.25
C VAL A 53 -13.09 4.28 -6.57
N VAL A 54 -13.59 5.52 -6.52
CA VAL A 54 -14.12 6.27 -7.68
C VAL A 54 -13.14 7.30 -8.25
N LYS A 55 -11.99 7.53 -7.60
CA LYS A 55 -10.94 8.46 -8.09
C LYS A 55 -10.24 7.92 -9.33
N ASP A 56 -9.59 8.79 -10.09
CA ASP A 56 -8.65 8.34 -11.14
C ASP A 56 -7.46 7.60 -10.51
N ALA A 57 -7.08 6.46 -11.08
CA ALA A 57 -5.99 5.63 -10.53
C ALA A 57 -4.65 6.37 -10.43
N ASN A 58 -4.36 7.32 -11.32
CA ASN A 58 -3.13 8.11 -11.28
C ASN A 58 -3.17 9.25 -10.26
N SER A 59 -4.35 9.60 -9.77
CA SER A 59 -4.54 10.65 -8.75
C SER A 59 -4.37 10.15 -7.31
N ILE A 60 -4.26 8.83 -7.12
CA ILE A 60 -4.06 8.20 -5.82
C ILE A 60 -2.62 8.48 -5.34
N ASP A 61 -2.51 9.07 -4.15
CA ASP A 61 -1.23 9.37 -3.51
C ASP A 61 -0.60 8.10 -2.90
N LEU A 62 0.12 7.36 -3.74
CA LEU A 62 0.83 6.16 -3.32
C LEU A 62 1.94 6.44 -2.28
N ASN A 63 2.48 7.66 -2.21
CA ASN A 63 3.47 8.00 -1.18
C ASN A 63 2.81 8.04 0.20
N LYS A 64 1.63 8.67 0.30
CA LYS A 64 0.84 8.67 1.55
C LYS A 64 0.41 7.26 1.97
N VAL A 65 0.01 6.42 1.02
CA VAL A 65 -0.34 5.00 1.31
C VAL A 65 0.90 4.22 1.77
N ALA A 66 2.09 4.50 1.21
CA ALA A 66 3.34 3.91 1.68
C ALA A 66 3.68 4.33 3.11
N GLU A 67 3.51 5.61 3.45
CA GLU A 67 3.70 6.11 4.83
C GLU A 67 2.76 5.42 5.83
N GLU A 68 1.47 5.26 5.48
CA GLU A 68 0.51 4.51 6.29
C GLU A 68 0.88 3.03 6.41
N THR A 69 1.35 2.41 5.32
CA THR A 69 1.82 1.02 5.34
C THR A 69 3.02 0.85 6.26
N ALA A 70 3.95 1.81 6.27
CA ALA A 70 5.10 1.79 7.19
C ALA A 70 4.67 1.92 8.64
N LYS A 71 3.66 2.76 8.92
CA LYS A 71 3.03 2.86 10.23
C LYS A 71 2.39 1.54 10.65
N VAL A 72 1.55 0.93 9.80
CA VAL A 72 0.94 -0.39 10.06
C VAL A 72 2.02 -1.42 10.35
N ARG A 73 3.08 -1.50 9.54
CA ARG A 73 4.22 -2.38 9.79
C ARG A 73 4.82 -2.16 11.17
N SER A 74 5.03 -0.91 11.59
CA SER A 74 5.59 -0.60 12.92
C SER A 74 4.68 -1.03 14.07
N GLU A 75 3.36 -1.04 13.86
CA GLU A 75 2.37 -1.45 14.85
C GLU A 75 2.20 -2.97 14.93
N ILE A 76 2.23 -3.67 13.79
CA ILE A 76 1.93 -5.11 13.73
C ILE A 76 3.17 -6.00 13.80
N ARG A 77 4.37 -5.48 13.48
CA ARG A 77 5.58 -6.30 13.43
C ARG A 77 6.00 -6.66 14.85
N LYS A 78 5.90 -7.95 15.17
CA LYS A 78 6.62 -8.54 16.29
C LYS A 78 7.94 -9.13 15.78
N PRO A 79 9.11 -8.68 16.25
CA PRO A 79 10.37 -9.33 15.94
C PRO A 79 10.32 -10.80 16.36
N ILE A 80 10.89 -11.69 15.55
CA ILE A 80 11.14 -13.05 16.02
C ILE A 80 12.35 -12.96 16.96
N GLY A 81 12.18 -13.47 18.17
CA GLY A 81 13.19 -13.57 19.23
C GLY A 81 13.00 -14.88 19.97
#